data_AF-A0A418N5I0-F1
#
_entry.id   AF-A0A418N5I0-F1
#
_cell.length_a   1.000
_cell.length_b   1.000
_cell.length_c   1.000
_cell.angle_alpha   90.00
_cell.angle_beta   90.00
_cell.angle_gamma   90.00
#
_symmetry.space_group_name_H-M   'P 1'
#
loop_
_entity.id
_entity.type
_entity.pdbx_description
1 polymer ?
#
loop_
_entity_poly.entity_id
_entity_poly.type
_entity_poly.pdbx_seq_one_letter_code
_entity_poly.pdbx_strand_id
1 'polypeptide(L)' 'KQHPEQSYKSCLGVLHLAKKYGRDRLDSACRRATEYGAYNYNMVERILKKGWDKLDEGADDNLEMPEHQNIRGGKYYE' A
#
# COMPACT_ATOMS: atom_id res chain seq x y z
N LYS A 1 18.11 25.99 -1.04
CA LYS A 1 18.95 24.77 -1.23
C LYS A 1 18.46 23.75 -0.21
N GLN A 2 17.69 22.75 -0.64
CA GLN A 2 17.19 21.70 0.26
C GLN A 2 18.38 21.02 0.91
N HIS A 3 18.41 21.00 2.25
CA HIS A 3 19.57 20.59 3.01
C HIS A 3 19.75 19.07 2.87
N PRO A 4 20.89 18.56 2.34
CA PRO A 4 21.12 17.13 2.12
C PRO A 4 20.96 16.29 3.40
N GLU A 5 21.14 16.89 4.58
CA GLU A 5 20.93 16.25 5.87
C GLU A 5 19.49 15.78 6.14
N GLN A 6 18.47 16.44 5.58
CA GLN A 6 17.06 16.09 5.81
C GLN A 6 16.67 14.78 5.10
N SER A 7 17.19 14.57 3.89
CA SER A 7 16.97 13.33 3.15
C SER A 7 17.67 12.15 3.83
N TYR A 8 18.87 12.37 4.36
CA TYR A 8 19.62 11.33 5.07
C TYR A 8 18.89 10.83 6.33
N LYS A 9 18.37 11.75 7.15
CA LYS A 9 17.59 11.41 8.35
C LYS A 9 16.33 10.60 8.02
N SER A 10 15.69 10.89 6.89
CA SER A 10 14.49 10.18 6.44
C SER A 10 14.80 8.73 6.07
N CYS A 11 15.85 8.49 5.28
CA CYS A 11 16.29 7.14 4.93
C CYS A 11 16.69 6.32 6.17
N LEU A 12 17.42 6.94 7.10
CA LEU A 12 17.81 6.30 8.36
C LEU A 12 16.58 5.97 9.23
N GLY A 13 15.58 6.85 9.25
CA GLY A 13 14.30 6.61 9.92
C GLY A 13 13.59 5.38 9.36
N VAL A 14 13.53 5.24 8.03
CA VAL A 14 12.94 4.06 7.38
C VAL A 14 13.68 2.78 7.76
N LEU A 15 15.02 2.81 7.74
CA LEU A 15 15.82 1.65 8.18
C LEU A 15 15.59 1.29 9.65
N HIS A 16 15.33 2.27 10.51
CA HIS A 16 14.98 2.00 11.91
C HIS A 16 13.63 1.30 12.08
N LEU A 17 12.67 1.48 11.16
CA LEU A 17 11.40 0.75 11.18
C LEU A 17 11.61 -0.76 11.04
N ALA A 18 12.68 -1.20 10.34
CA ALA A 18 13.02 -2.62 10.22
C ALA A 18 13.26 -3.27 11.59
N LYS A 19 13.88 -2.55 12.54
CA LYS A 19 14.12 -3.06 13.90
C LYS A 19 12.82 -3.19 14.70
N LYS A 20 11.83 -2.33 14.44
CA LYS A 20 10.57 -2.29 15.18
C LYS A 20 9.52 -3.27 14.62
N TYR A 21 9.41 -3.38 13.30
CA TYR A 21 8.36 -4.14 12.65
C TYR A 21 8.86 -5.42 11.94
N GLY A 22 10.18 -5.60 11.84
CA GLY A 22 10.78 -6.69 11.08
C GLY A 22 11.07 -6.30 9.63
N ARG A 23 12.00 -7.02 9.00
CA ARG A 23 12.45 -6.76 7.63
C ARG A 23 11.36 -7.08 6.61
N ASP A 24 10.68 -8.20 6.77
CA ASP A 24 9.66 -8.68 5.81
C ASP A 24 8.45 -7.73 5.73
N ARG A 25 8.02 -7.23 6.89
CA ARG A 25 6.95 -6.24 6.97
C ARG A 25 7.35 -4.90 6.36
N LEU A 26 8.59 -4.47 6.60
CA LEU A 26 9.10 -3.23 6.00
C LEU A 26 9.16 -3.33 4.48
N ASP A 27 9.62 -4.46 3.94
CA ASP A 27 9.71 -4.67 2.49
C ASP A 27 8.32 -4.62 1.84
N SER A 28 7.35 -5.33 2.45
CA SER A 28 5.94 -5.30 2.03
C SER A 28 5.34 -3.89 2.11
N ALA A 29 5.67 -3.14 3.17
CA ALA A 29 5.23 -1.75 3.31
C ALA A 29 5.85 -0.82 2.25
N CYS A 30 7.12 -0.99 1.91
CA CYS A 30 7.82 -0.23 0.86
C CYS A 30 7.25 -0.53 -0.53
N ARG A 31 6.94 -1.80 -0.81
CA ARG A 31 6.23 -2.19 -2.04
C ARG A 31 4.88 -1.50 -2.13
N ARG A 32 4.08 -1.56 -1.07
CA ARG A 32 2.76 -0.90 -1.03
C ARG A 32 2.85 0.63 -1.12
N ALA A 33 3.86 1.23 -0.50
CA ALA A 33 4.12 2.66 -0.62
C ALA A 33 4.45 3.08 -2.06
N THR A 34 5.15 2.22 -2.81
CA THR A 34 5.45 2.40 -4.24
C THR A 34 4.19 2.36 -5.09
N GLU A 35 3.26 1.44 -4.82
CA GLU A 35 1.96 1.35 -5.50
C GLU A 35 1.12 2.62 -5.30
N TYR A 36 1.20 3.25 -4.12
CA TYR A 36 0.57 4.55 -3.85
C TYR A 36 1.38 5.77 -4.34
N GLY A 37 2.56 5.56 -4.94
CA GLY A 37 3.45 6.65 -5.38
C GLY A 37 3.99 7.53 -4.26
N ALA A 38 4.06 7.02 -3.02
CA ALA A 38 4.35 7.81 -1.82
C ALA A 38 5.55 7.27 -1.04
N TYR A 39 6.74 7.86 -1.25
CA TYR A 39 8.03 7.34 -0.78
C TYR A 39 8.59 8.01 0.47
N ASN A 40 7.74 8.60 1.32
CA ASN A 40 8.18 9.27 2.55
C ASN A 40 8.04 8.36 3.78
N TYR A 41 8.86 8.65 4.80
CA TYR A 41 8.86 7.91 6.08
C TYR A 41 7.45 7.81 6.69
N ASN A 42 6.68 8.89 6.65
CA ASN A 42 5.34 8.93 7.25
C ASN A 42 4.37 7.95 6.58
N MET A 43 4.47 7.76 5.26
CA MET A 43 3.65 6.81 4.53
C MET A 43 4.00 5.37 4.92
N VAL A 44 5.30 5.03 4.88
CA VAL A 44 5.77 3.69 5.27
C VAL A 44 5.41 3.39 6.72
N GLU A 45 5.57 4.35 7.63
CA GLU A 45 5.18 4.19 9.03
C GLU A 45 3.66 4.00 9.17
N ARG A 46 2.83 4.74 8.43
CA ARG A 46 1.37 4.60 8.44
C ARG A 46 0.93 3.23 7.95
N ILE A 47 1.52 2.73 6.85
CA ILE A 47 1.23 1.40 6.30
C ILE A 47 1.52 0.33 7.35
N LEU A 48 2.71 0.39 7.99
CA LEU A 48 3.12 -0.54 9.04
C LEU A 48 2.24 -0.46 10.30
N LYS A 49 1.87 0.75 10.73
CA LYS A 49 0.98 0.98 11.89
C LYS A 49 -0.42 0.43 11.64
N LYS A 50 -0.96 0.59 10.44
CA LYS A 50 -2.29 0.10 10.07
C LYS A 50 -2.31 -1.38 9.68
N GLY A 51 -1.14 -2.01 9.52
CA GLY A 51 -1.04 -3.40 9.08
C GLY A 51 -1.39 -3.60 7.60
N TRP A 52 -1.37 -2.53 6.80
CA TRP A 52 -1.68 -2.59 5.37
C TRP A 52 -0.61 -3.35 4.57
N ASP A 53 0.58 -3.50 5.14
CA ASP A 53 1.62 -4.39 4.63
C ASP A 53 1.22 -5.87 4.61
N LYS A 54 0.16 -6.25 5.34
CA LYS A 54 -0.37 -7.63 5.41
C LYS A 54 -1.66 -7.85 4.64
N LEU A 55 -2.23 -6.78 4.07
CA LEU A 55 -3.44 -6.90 3.26
C LEU A 55 -3.03 -7.57 1.95
N ASP A 56 -3.42 -8.83 1.81
CA ASP A 56 -3.24 -9.58 0.58
C ASP A 56 -4.12 -8.95 -0.51
N GLU A 57 -3.50 -8.57 -1.63
CA GLU A 57 -4.22 -8.06 -2.80
C GLU A 57 -4.86 -9.22 -3.60
N GLY A 58 -4.57 -10.47 -3.24
CA GLY A 58 -5.08 -11.68 -3.89
C GLY A 58 -6.43 -12.20 -3.39
N ALA A 59 -7.13 -11.51 -2.48
CA ALA A 59 -8.44 -11.96 -1.99
C ALA A 59 -9.63 -11.35 -2.76
N ASP A 60 -9.48 -11.11 -4.05
CA ASP A 60 -10.60 -10.86 -4.98
C ASP A 60 -10.63 -11.93 -6.08
N ASP A 61 -10.28 -13.17 -5.71
CA ASP A 61 -10.59 -14.34 -6.54
C ASP A 61 -12.08 -14.66 -6.38
N ASN A 62 -12.88 -14.12 -7.29
CA ASN A 62 -14.27 -14.50 -7.53
C ASN A 62 -15.27 -14.11 -6.44
N LEU A 63 -15.48 -12.82 -6.20
CA LEU A 63 -16.84 -12.39 -5.89
C LEU A 63 -17.66 -12.52 -7.18
N GLU A 64 -18.25 -13.70 -7.42
CA GLU A 64 -19.32 -13.84 -8.40
C GLU A 64 -20.36 -12.77 -8.08
N MET A 65 -20.49 -11.78 -8.97
CA MET A 65 -21.49 -10.74 -8.78
C MET A 65 -22.86 -11.43 -8.71
N PRO A 66 -23.63 -11.24 -7.62
CA PRO A 66 -24.96 -11.82 -7.53
C PRO A 66 -25.82 -11.28 -8.69
N GLU A 67 -26.52 -12.18 -9.37
CA GLU A 67 -27.47 -11.77 -10.40
C GLU A 67 -28.56 -10.88 -9.78
N HIS A 68 -28.60 -9.62 -10.20
CA HIS A 68 -29.62 -8.66 -9.77
C HIS A 68 -30.65 -8.44 -10.88
N GLN A 69 -31.94 -8.57 -10.55
CA GLN A 69 -33.04 -8.34 -11.49
C GLN A 69 -33.18 -6.87 -11.98
N ASN A 70 -32.39 -5.94 -11.43
CA ASN A 70 -32.45 -4.51 -11.76
C ASN A 70 -31.34 -4.03 -12.72
N ILE A 71 -30.64 -4.92 -13.41
CA ILE A 71 -29.72 -4.53 -14.50
C ILE A 71 -30.54 -4.26 -15.77
N ARG A 72 -31.00 -3.02 -15.95
CA ARG A 72 -31.49 -2.54 -17.25
C ARG A 72 -30.30 -2.30 -18.18
N GLY A 73 -30.25 -3.04 -19.30
CA GLY A 73 -29.53 -2.59 -20.49
C GLY A 73 -28.24 -3.29 -20.86
N GLY A 74 -28.06 -4.59 -20.54
CA GLY A 74 -26.97 -5.39 -21.14
C GLY A 74 -27.03 -5.53 -22.67
N LYS A 75 -28.08 -5.01 -23.32
CA LYS A 75 -28.27 -4.99 -24.78
C LYS A 75 -28.28 -3.59 -25.40
N TYR A 76 -27.85 -2.55 -24.67
CA TYR A 76 -28.03 -1.16 -25.15
C TYR A 76 -26.86 -0.57 -25.94
N TYR A 77 -25.74 -1.29 -26.10
CA TYR A 77 -24.67 -0.89 -27.02
C TYR A 77 -24.30 -2.09 -27.89
N GLU A 78 -24.60 -1.98 -29.19
CA GLU A 78 -23.83 -2.60 -30.28
C GLU A 78 -22.70 -1.66 -30.71
#